data_AF-W1U860-F1
#
_entry.id   AF-W1U860-F1
#
_cell.length_a   1.000
_cell.length_b   1.000
_cell.length_c   1.000
_cell.angle_alpha   90.00
_cell.angle_beta   90.00
_cell.angle_gamma   90.00
#
_symmetry.space_group_name_H-M   'P 1'
#
loop_
_entity.id
_entity.type
_entity.pdbx_description
1 polymer ?
#
loop_
_entity_poly.entity_id
_entity_poly.type
_entity_poly.pdbx_seq_one_letter_code
_entity_poly.pdbx_strand_id
1 'polypeptide(L)'
;IIFTVLSIMGTYNGIVYKGSILNTRIITIVSGGILFGPFVSIPTGIISGVHRLLMYPGSMTSIPCFISSIFAGIFSGLFYKKIRPNYKVFYGILVGIISENITIILIYLLCTPKELALDIIHTIYLPLVVGQFGIGFMVSIVNTIEKDK
;
A
#
# COMPACT_ATOMS: atom_id res chain seq x y z
N ILE A 1 2.26 -2.06 15.61
CA ILE A 1 2.39 -0.63 16.00
C ILE A 1 3.34 0.11 15.06
N ILE A 2 4.64 -0.23 14.99
CA ILE A 2 5.63 0.47 14.12
C ILE A 2 5.14 0.59 12.67
N PHE A 3 4.73 -0.53 12.05
CA PHE A 3 4.21 -0.53 10.68
C PHE A 3 2.96 0.31 10.50
N THR A 4 2.09 0.36 11.50
CA THR A 4 0.88 1.19 11.48
C THR A 4 1.23 2.67 11.48
N VAL A 5 2.18 3.08 12.33
CA VAL A 5 2.67 4.47 12.39
C VAL A 5 3.35 4.85 11.06
N LEU A 6 4.26 4.02 10.56
CA LEU A 6 4.92 4.24 9.27
C LEU A 6 3.91 4.35 8.11
N SER A 7 2.87 3.52 8.15
CA SER A 7 1.81 3.51 7.13
C SER A 7 0.95 4.78 7.17
N ILE A 8 0.64 5.28 8.37
CA ILE A 8 0.00 6.58 8.57
C ILE A 8 0.92 7.72 8.08
N MET A 9 2.21 7.69 8.44
CA MET A 9 3.20 8.67 7.96
C MET A 9 3.31 8.67 6.43
N GLY A 10 3.21 7.51 5.78
CA GLY A 10 3.17 7.42 4.31
C GLY A 10 1.96 8.13 3.67
N THR A 11 0.91 8.40 4.47
CA THR A 11 -0.22 9.23 4.05
C THR A 11 0.05 10.72 4.25
N TYR A 12 0.68 11.10 5.37
CA TYR A 12 1.03 12.49 5.66
C TYR A 12 2.10 13.05 4.72
N ASN A 13 3.06 12.21 4.31
CA ASN A 13 4.07 12.57 3.32
C ASN A 13 3.56 12.46 1.88
N GLY A 14 2.26 12.23 1.70
CA GLY A 14 1.67 12.13 0.38
C GLY A 14 1.52 13.47 -0.31
N ILE A 15 1.56 13.45 -1.64
CA ILE A 15 1.40 14.65 -2.47
C ILE A 15 -0.08 14.83 -2.81
N VAL A 16 -0.62 16.02 -2.57
CA VAL A 16 -2.01 16.36 -2.88
C VAL A 16 -2.13 16.75 -4.35
N TYR A 17 -3.02 16.09 -5.09
CA TYR A 17 -3.33 16.40 -6.49
C TYR A 17 -4.83 16.31 -6.74
N LYS A 18 -5.46 17.42 -7.16
CA LYS A 18 -6.90 17.51 -7.50
C LYS A 18 -7.84 16.79 -6.52
N GLY A 19 -7.63 16.99 -5.22
CA GLY A 19 -8.45 16.38 -4.16
C GLY A 19 -8.13 14.91 -3.85
N SER A 20 -7.12 14.33 -4.50
CA SER A 20 -6.53 13.02 -4.19
C SER A 20 -5.18 13.20 -3.46
N ILE A 21 -4.76 12.19 -2.70
CA ILE A 21 -3.41 12.13 -2.12
C ILE A 21 -2.68 10.90 -2.65
N LEU A 22 -1.59 11.14 -3.38
CA LEU A 22 -0.62 10.12 -3.74
C LEU A 22 0.15 9.75 -2.47
N ASN A 23 0.00 8.52 -2.00
CA ASN A 23 0.58 8.08 -0.73
C ASN A 23 1.39 6.81 -0.93
N THR A 24 2.31 6.54 -0.01
CA THR A 24 3.20 5.36 -0.04
C THR A 24 2.77 4.29 0.96
N ARG A 25 1.51 4.32 1.39
CA ARG A 25 0.98 3.48 2.48
C ARG A 25 1.10 1.98 2.19
N ILE A 26 0.80 1.59 0.95
CA ILE A 26 0.81 0.19 0.50
C ILE A 26 2.19 -0.43 0.70
N ILE A 27 3.26 0.34 0.47
CA ILE A 27 4.65 -0.11 0.67
C ILE A 27 4.81 -0.66 2.10
N THR A 28 4.43 0.14 3.09
CA THR A 28 4.55 -0.25 4.49
C THR A 28 3.66 -1.43 4.85
N ILE A 29 2.38 -1.43 4.41
CA ILE A 29 1.44 -2.51 4.71
C ILE A 29 1.99 -3.85 4.18
N VAL A 30 2.42 -3.87 2.92
CA VAL A 30 2.88 -5.08 2.25
C VAL A 30 4.21 -5.56 2.81
N SER A 31 5.18 -4.67 3.03
CA SER A 31 6.43 -5.03 3.70
C SER A 31 6.18 -5.64 5.07
N GLY A 32 5.25 -5.09 5.85
CA GLY A 32 4.87 -5.64 7.16
C GLY A 32 4.30 -7.06 7.07
N GLY A 33 3.50 -7.35 6.04
CA GLY A 33 2.93 -8.68 5.82
C GLY A 33 3.97 -9.70 5.39
N ILE A 34 4.85 -9.33 4.47
CA ILE A 34 5.91 -10.20 3.95
C ILE A 34 7.00 -10.49 4.98
N LEU A 35 7.23 -9.57 5.92
CA LEU A 35 8.26 -9.72 6.95
C LEU A 35 7.73 -10.31 8.26
N PHE A 36 6.52 -9.96 8.67
CA PHE A 36 6.01 -10.26 10.02
C PHE A 36 4.63 -10.92 10.02
N GLY A 37 4.03 -11.17 8.85
CA GLY A 37 2.81 -11.94 8.70
C GLY A 37 1.50 -11.15 8.88
N PRO A 38 0.36 -11.87 8.83
CA PRO A 38 -0.97 -11.28 8.72
C PRO A 38 -1.40 -10.49 9.96
N PHE A 39 -0.89 -10.88 11.14
CA PHE A 39 -1.15 -10.17 12.39
C PHE A 39 -0.57 -8.75 12.41
N VAL A 40 0.43 -8.45 11.56
CA VAL A 40 0.98 -7.10 11.41
C VAL A 40 0.29 -6.35 10.28
N SER A 41 0.14 -6.98 9.11
CA SER A 41 -0.34 -6.29 7.91
C SER A 41 -1.84 -6.02 7.90
N ILE A 42 -2.68 -6.92 8.39
CA ILE A 42 -4.14 -6.73 8.37
C ILE A 42 -4.57 -5.58 9.28
N PRO A 43 -4.18 -5.52 10.57
CA PRO A 43 -4.51 -4.37 11.41
C PRO A 43 -3.90 -3.08 10.88
N THR A 44 -2.69 -3.14 10.32
CA THR A 44 -2.05 -1.96 9.73
C THR A 44 -2.84 -1.43 8.55
N GLY A 45 -3.28 -2.29 7.62
CA GLY A 45 -4.11 -1.89 6.47
C GLY A 45 -5.45 -1.30 6.88
N ILE A 46 -6.11 -1.90 7.88
CA ILE A 46 -7.38 -1.39 8.40
C ILE A 46 -7.19 -0.04 9.09
N ILE A 47 -6.29 0.07 10.08
CA ILE A 47 -6.13 1.27 10.90
C ILE A 47 -5.65 2.45 10.05
N SER A 48 -4.61 2.26 9.22
CA SER A 48 -4.10 3.32 8.36
C SER A 48 -5.09 3.72 7.26
N GLY A 49 -5.89 2.75 6.78
CA GLY A 49 -6.97 2.99 5.84
C GLY A 49 -8.12 3.79 6.46
N VAL A 50 -8.56 3.44 7.67
CA VAL A 50 -9.56 4.22 8.43
C VAL A 50 -9.03 5.62 8.71
N HIS A 51 -7.79 5.74 9.16
CA HIS A 51 -7.14 7.03 9.38
C HIS A 51 -7.21 7.92 8.13
N ARG A 52 -7.03 7.35 6.94
CA ARG A 52 -7.15 8.09 5.66
C ARG A 52 -8.56 8.59 5.40
N LEU A 53 -9.57 7.77 5.67
CA LEU A 53 -10.97 8.17 5.52
C LEU A 53 -11.29 9.36 6.43
N LEU A 54 -10.77 9.34 7.66
CA LEU A 54 -10.99 10.40 8.65
C LEU A 54 -10.21 11.67 8.35
N MET A 55 -8.97 11.56 7.85
CA MET A 55 -8.10 12.70 7.59
C MET A 55 -8.57 13.56 6.41
N TYR A 56 -9.20 12.95 5.40
CA TYR A 56 -9.68 13.68 4.21
C TYR A 56 -11.09 13.21 3.80
N PRO A 57 -12.11 13.54 4.62
CA PRO A 57 -13.50 13.15 4.34
C PRO A 57 -13.93 13.73 2.98
N GLY A 58 -14.51 12.89 2.12
CA GLY A 58 -14.99 13.33 0.80
C GLY A 58 -13.92 13.36 -0.30
N SER A 59 -12.66 13.01 -0.02
CA SER A 59 -11.68 12.76 -1.09
C SER A 59 -12.13 11.57 -1.94
N MET A 60 -12.18 11.76 -3.26
CA MET A 60 -12.63 10.76 -4.22
C MET A 60 -11.82 9.46 -4.14
N THR A 61 -10.55 9.53 -3.72
CA THR A 61 -9.67 8.37 -3.63
C THR A 61 -9.60 7.73 -2.24
N SER A 62 -10.25 8.32 -1.22
CA SER A 62 -10.17 7.82 0.16
C SER A 62 -10.79 6.42 0.32
N ILE A 63 -11.98 6.20 -0.24
CA ILE A 63 -12.67 4.89 -0.23
C ILE A 63 -11.91 3.83 -1.05
N PRO A 64 -11.53 4.08 -2.33
CA PRO A 64 -10.67 3.16 -3.09
C PRO A 64 -9.39 2.76 -2.34
N CYS A 65 -8.67 3.73 -1.77
CA CYS A 65 -7.44 3.46 -1.02
C CYS A 65 -7.71 2.66 0.27
N PHE A 66 -8.83 2.89 0.96
CA PHE A 66 -9.19 2.11 2.15
C PHE A 66 -9.40 0.63 1.81
N ILE A 67 -10.23 0.36 0.81
CA ILE A 67 -10.52 -1.00 0.36
C ILE A 67 -9.22 -1.69 -0.09
N SER A 68 -8.42 -1.02 -0.93
CA SER A 68 -7.13 -1.55 -1.38
C SER A 68 -6.15 -1.81 -0.23
N SER A 69 -6.11 -0.95 0.80
CA SER A 69 -5.25 -1.14 1.99
C SER A 69 -5.58 -2.43 2.74
N ILE A 70 -6.87 -2.79 2.82
CA ILE A 70 -7.31 -4.06 3.41
C ILE A 70 -6.85 -5.25 2.57
N PHE A 71 -7.07 -5.19 1.25
CA PHE A 71 -6.60 -6.24 0.33
C PHE A 71 -5.10 -6.43 0.39
N ALA A 72 -4.32 -5.34 0.36
CA ALA A 72 -2.88 -5.36 0.51
C ALA A 72 -2.45 -6.04 1.82
N GLY A 73 -3.13 -5.72 2.92
CA GLY A 73 -2.88 -6.33 4.23
C GLY A 73 -3.13 -7.84 4.23
N ILE A 74 -4.25 -8.28 3.66
CA ILE A 74 -4.63 -9.69 3.57
C ILE A 74 -3.67 -10.45 2.65
N PHE A 75 -3.48 -9.98 1.42
CA PHE A 75 -2.64 -10.67 0.43
C PHE A 75 -1.18 -10.77 0.90
N SER A 76 -0.59 -9.70 1.41
CA SER A 76 0.79 -9.74 1.91
C SER A 76 0.95 -10.67 3.12
N GLY A 77 -0.04 -10.70 4.02
CA GLY A 77 0.00 -11.52 5.22
C GLY A 77 -0.19 -13.01 4.97
N LEU A 78 -1.11 -13.40 4.07
CA LEU A 78 -1.44 -14.81 3.83
C LEU A 78 -0.28 -15.62 3.25
N PHE A 79 0.57 -15.00 2.43
CA PHE A 79 1.69 -15.69 1.80
C PHE A 79 2.98 -15.68 2.63
N TYR A 80 2.99 -15.01 3.80
CA TYR A 80 4.17 -14.85 4.66
C TYR A 80 4.94 -16.16 4.93
N LYS A 81 4.24 -17.23 5.35
CA LYS A 81 4.86 -18.52 5.67
C LYS A 81 5.12 -19.42 4.46
N LYS A 82 4.54 -19.10 3.30
CA LYS A 82 4.63 -19.93 2.08
C LYS A 82 5.79 -19.51 1.17
N ILE A 83 6.34 -18.31 1.38
CA ILE A 83 7.40 -17.75 0.53
C ILE A 83 8.77 -18.11 1.11
N ARG A 84 9.64 -18.71 0.30
CA ARG A 84 11.03 -18.95 0.71
C ARG A 84 11.77 -17.61 0.89
N PRO A 85 12.73 -17.49 1.82
CA PRO A 85 13.42 -16.23 2.11
C PRO A 85 13.95 -15.50 0.88
N ASN A 86 14.53 -16.23 -0.08
CA ASN A 86 15.12 -15.66 -1.30
C ASN A 86 14.09 -15.00 -2.25
N TYR A 87 12.81 -15.35 -2.13
CA TYR A 87 11.76 -14.79 -2.99
C TYR A 87 10.93 -13.70 -2.30
N LYS A 88 11.11 -13.44 -0.99
CA LYS A 88 10.32 -12.45 -0.24
C LYS A 88 10.32 -11.07 -0.91
N VAL A 89 11.47 -10.63 -1.42
CA VAL A 89 11.62 -9.33 -2.13
C VAL A 89 10.71 -9.28 -3.37
N PHE A 90 10.83 -10.29 -4.24
CA PHE A 90 10.04 -10.36 -5.47
C PHE A 90 8.54 -10.44 -5.19
N TYR A 91 8.13 -11.32 -4.27
CA TYR A 91 6.72 -11.44 -3.88
C TYR A 91 6.18 -10.15 -3.25
N GLY A 92 6.98 -9.45 -2.44
CA GLY A 92 6.57 -8.17 -1.85
C GLY A 92 6.30 -7.12 -2.92
N ILE A 93 7.21 -6.93 -3.87
CA ILE A 93 7.02 -6.00 -4.99
C ILE A 93 5.78 -6.39 -5.79
N LEU A 94 5.62 -7.67 -6.12
CA LEU A 94 4.49 -8.17 -6.91
C LEU A 94 3.15 -7.90 -6.21
N VAL A 95 3.04 -8.20 -4.91
CA VAL A 95 1.83 -7.92 -4.13
C VAL A 95 1.55 -6.42 -4.03
N GLY A 96 2.59 -5.59 -3.90
CA GLY A 96 2.46 -4.14 -3.94
C GLY A 96 1.88 -3.64 -5.26
N ILE A 97 2.43 -4.10 -6.39
CA ILE A 97 1.94 -3.74 -7.73
C ILE A 97 0.50 -4.18 -7.92
N ILE A 98 0.15 -5.40 -7.52
CA ILE A 98 -1.24 -5.90 -7.60
C ILE A 98 -2.17 -5.02 -6.76
N SER A 99 -1.75 -4.65 -5.54
CA SER A 99 -2.54 -3.81 -4.65
C SER A 99 -2.77 -2.41 -5.24
N GLU A 100 -1.76 -1.79 -5.86
CA GLU A 100 -1.95 -0.51 -6.54
C GLU A 100 -2.87 -0.61 -7.76
N ASN A 101 -2.78 -1.70 -8.52
CA ASN A 101 -3.71 -1.93 -9.62
C ASN A 101 -5.17 -2.04 -9.11
N ILE A 102 -5.38 -2.72 -7.98
CA ILE A 102 -6.69 -2.74 -7.31
C ILE A 102 -7.13 -1.33 -6.93
N THR A 103 -6.23 -0.50 -6.34
CA THR A 103 -6.53 0.90 -6.02
C THR A 103 -7.03 1.66 -7.26
N ILE A 104 -6.33 1.51 -8.39
CA ILE A 104 -6.58 2.27 -9.62
C ILE A 104 -7.89 1.85 -10.27
N ILE A 105 -8.16 0.54 -10.30
CA ILE A 105 -9.45 0.00 -10.76
C ILE A 105 -10.58 0.54 -9.88
N LEU A 106 -10.41 0.55 -8.55
CA LEU A 106 -11.40 1.09 -7.63
C LEU A 106 -11.62 2.59 -7.81
N ILE A 107 -10.56 3.37 -8.06
CA ILE A 107 -10.67 4.80 -8.40
C ILE A 107 -11.51 4.94 -9.66
N TYR A 108 -11.22 4.20 -10.72
CA TYR A 108 -11.98 4.28 -11.97
C TYR A 108 -13.46 3.91 -11.77
N LEU A 109 -13.77 2.88 -10.97
CA LEU A 109 -15.14 2.40 -10.75
C LEU A 109 -15.94 3.34 -9.84
N LEU A 110 -15.35 3.78 -8.72
CA LEU A 110 -16.08 4.48 -7.64
C LEU A 110 -16.08 6.00 -7.78
N CYS A 111 -15.07 6.59 -8.43
CA CYS A 111 -14.98 8.05 -8.57
C CYS A 111 -15.92 8.59 -9.66
N THR A 112 -16.55 9.73 -9.39
CA THR A 112 -17.38 10.49 -10.34
C THR A 112 -17.08 11.99 -10.20
N PRO A 113 -16.98 12.77 -11.31
CA PRO A 113 -17.14 12.37 -12.71
C PRO A 113 -15.94 11.58 -13.27
N LYS A 114 -16.13 10.84 -14.37
CA LYS A 114 -15.12 9.88 -14.88
C LYS A 114 -13.92 10.57 -15.53
N GLU A 115 -14.13 11.75 -16.09
CA GLU A 115 -13.09 12.60 -16.67
C GLU A 115 -12.04 12.97 -15.61
N LEU A 116 -12.50 13.37 -14.43
CA LEU A 116 -11.62 13.69 -13.30
C LEU A 116 -10.91 12.44 -12.76
N ALA A 117 -11.59 11.29 -12.73
CA ALA A 117 -10.99 10.03 -12.30
C ALA A 117 -9.83 9.61 -13.22
N LEU A 118 -10.02 9.70 -14.54
CA LEU A 118 -8.99 9.36 -15.52
C LEU A 118 -7.78 10.30 -15.44
N ASP A 119 -8.01 11.60 -15.31
CA ASP A 119 -6.96 12.61 -15.16
C ASP A 119 -6.10 12.38 -13.89
N ILE A 120 -6.76 12.03 -12.77
CA ILE A 120 -6.06 11.59 -11.56
C ILE A 120 -5.25 10.32 -11.86
N ILE A 121 -5.86 9.27 -12.42
CA ILE A 121 -5.17 8.00 -12.71
C ILE A 121 -3.93 8.21 -13.57
N HIS A 122 -4.04 8.97 -14.67
CA HIS A 122 -2.92 9.25 -15.57
C HIS A 122 -1.74 9.93 -14.87
N THR A 123 -2.03 10.79 -13.89
CA THR A 123 -1.00 11.49 -13.12
C THR A 123 -0.36 10.59 -12.07
N ILE A 124 -1.15 9.76 -11.37
CA ILE A 124 -0.69 9.05 -10.18
C ILE A 124 -0.22 7.61 -10.43
N TYR A 125 -0.68 6.97 -11.51
CA TYR A 125 -0.49 5.55 -11.74
C TYR A 125 0.98 5.15 -11.80
N LEU A 126 1.77 5.82 -12.66
CA LEU A 126 3.16 5.46 -12.87
C LEU A 126 4.01 5.64 -11.60
N PRO A 127 3.96 6.79 -10.88
CA PRO A 127 4.67 6.93 -9.60
C PRO A 127 4.29 5.87 -8.56
N LEU A 128 3.01 5.51 -8.44
CA LEU A 128 2.55 4.52 -7.46
C LEU A 128 3.08 3.11 -7.76
N VAL A 129 3.01 2.67 -9.03
CA VAL A 129 3.50 1.35 -9.43
C VAL A 129 5.02 1.27 -9.29
N VAL A 130 5.76 2.29 -9.74
CA VAL A 130 7.22 2.34 -9.58
C VAL A 130 7.62 2.45 -8.11
N GLY A 131 6.83 3.13 -7.28
CA GLY A 131 7.07 3.21 -5.84
C GLY A 131 7.13 1.85 -5.15
N GLN A 132 6.49 0.81 -5.70
CA GLN A 132 6.47 -0.53 -5.10
C GLN A 132 7.83 -1.22 -5.06
N PHE A 133 8.82 -0.76 -5.84
CA PHE A 133 10.21 -1.18 -5.66
C PHE A 133 10.75 -0.85 -4.26
N GLY A 134 10.19 0.17 -3.59
CA GLY A 134 10.45 0.48 -2.18
C GLY A 134 10.18 -0.68 -1.22
N ILE A 135 9.20 -1.56 -1.54
CA ILE A 135 8.94 -2.78 -0.76
C ILE A 135 10.16 -3.70 -0.82
N GLY A 136 10.74 -3.83 -2.02
CA GLY A 136 11.92 -4.66 -2.22
C GLY A 136 13.10 -4.17 -1.40
N PHE A 137 13.35 -2.86 -1.39
CA PHE A 137 14.38 -2.26 -0.53
C PHE A 137 14.14 -2.54 0.94
N MET A 138 12.93 -2.27 1.44
CA MET A 138 12.58 -2.49 2.85
C MET A 138 12.74 -3.95 3.27
N VAL A 139 12.25 -4.89 2.45
CA VAL A 139 12.34 -6.33 2.71
C VAL A 139 13.79 -6.83 2.64
N SER A 140 14.59 -6.31 1.71
CA SER A 140 16.00 -6.69 1.56
C SER A 140 16.81 -6.29 2.79
N ILE A 141 16.66 -5.04 3.25
CA ILE A 141 17.37 -4.54 4.44
C ILE A 141 17.06 -5.40 5.66
N VAL A 142 15.79 -5.70 5.92
CA VAL A 142 15.40 -6.50 7.09
C VAL A 142 15.91 -7.94 6.99
N ASN A 143 15.78 -8.57 5.81
CA ASN A 143 16.28 -9.94 5.63
C ASN A 143 17.81 -10.03 5.78
N THR A 144 18.57 -8.99 5.40
CA THR A 144 20.03 -8.96 5.61
C THR A 144 20.35 -8.92 7.11
N ILE A 145 19.68 -8.05 7.87
CA ILE A 145 19.87 -7.94 9.32
C ILE A 145 19.51 -9.24 10.05
N GLU A 146 18.49 -9.97 9.58
CA GLU A 146 18.12 -11.27 10.17
C GLU A 146 19.13 -12.38 9.85
N LYS A 147 19.81 -12.33 8.71
CA LYS A 147 20.84 -13.32 8.34
C LYS A 147 22.15 -13.13 9.11
N ASP A 148 22.40 -11.93 9.60
CA ASP A 148 23.60 -11.58 10.37
C ASP A 148 23.49 -11.91 11.88
N LYS A 149 22.38 -12.53 12.31
CA LYS A 149 22.15 -13.03 13.68
C LYS A 149 22.37 -14.54 13.78
#